data_AF-A0A4U5QZ51-F1
#
_entry.id   AF-A0A4U5QZ51-F1
#
_cell.length_a   1.000
_cell.length_b   1.000
_cell.length_c   1.000
_cell.angle_alpha   90.00
_cell.angle_beta   90.00
_cell.angle_gamma   90.00
#
_symmetry.space_group_name_H-M   'P 1'
#
loop_
_entity.id
_entity.type
_entity.pdbx_description
1 polymer ?
#
loop_
_entity_poly.entity_id
_entity_poly.type
_entity_poly.pdbx_seq_one_letter_code
_entity_poly.pdbx_strand_id
1 'polypeptide(L)'
;MAKIVISIQNPSSFSEKSLTTTQMGRVIRAQRKGAAGSVFKAHTHHRKGPARFRSLDFGEQNGYLRGVVTDIVRDPGRGAPLARVTFRHPLRYKLQKELFVVAEGMYSGQYVYCGKKGLAFKINT
;
A
#
# COMPACT_ATOMS: atom_id res chain seq x y z
N MET A 1 3.40 92.42 12.02
CA MET A 1 4.36 91.30 12.16
C MET A 1 3.70 90.02 11.63
N ALA A 2 3.99 89.65 10.38
CA ALA A 2 3.46 88.44 9.75
C ALA A 2 4.51 87.33 9.82
N LYS A 3 4.20 86.20 10.47
CA LYS A 3 5.05 85.00 10.42
C LYS A 3 4.54 84.12 9.27
N ILE A 4 5.42 83.94 8.29
CA ILE A 4 5.25 83.08 7.12
C ILE A 4 5.27 81.62 7.59
N VAL A 5 4.23 80.89 7.23
CA VAL A 5 4.11 79.43 7.37
C VAL A 5 5.00 78.79 6.31
N ILE A 6 5.97 77.97 6.71
CA ILE A 6 6.66 77.03 5.81
C ILE A 6 6.32 75.62 6.28
N SER A 7 5.39 75.01 5.55
CA SER A 7 5.07 73.60 5.58
C SER A 7 6.30 72.81 5.12
N ILE A 8 6.85 71.95 5.98
CA ILE A 8 7.82 70.93 5.57
C ILE A 8 7.11 69.59 5.69
N GLN A 9 6.82 69.00 4.54
CA GLN A 9 6.21 67.68 4.40
C GLN A 9 7.20 66.58 4.84
N ASN A 10 6.66 65.54 5.47
CA ASN A 10 7.30 64.33 5.99
C ASN A 10 8.35 63.69 5.06
N PRO A 11 9.49 63.20 5.57
CA PRO A 11 10.23 62.13 4.93
C PRO A 11 9.74 60.77 5.47
N SER A 12 9.02 60.05 4.62
CA SER A 12 9.14 58.60 4.42
C SER A 12 9.87 57.78 5.49
N SER A 13 9.13 57.01 6.30
CA SER A 13 9.64 55.75 6.85
C SER A 13 8.64 54.63 6.58
N PHE A 14 9.17 53.58 5.97
CA PHE A 14 8.51 52.38 5.50
C PHE A 14 7.78 51.63 6.63
N SER A 15 6.50 51.32 6.40
CA SER A 15 5.85 50.03 6.69
C SER A 15 6.38 49.23 7.90
N GLU A 16 5.90 49.55 9.10
CA GLU A 16 5.72 48.53 10.14
C GLU A 16 4.47 47.71 9.82
N LYS A 17 4.57 46.79 8.86
CA LYS A 17 3.66 45.65 8.85
C LYS A 17 4.04 44.82 10.05
N SER A 18 3.25 44.94 11.13
CA SER A 18 3.30 44.11 12.32
C SER A 18 3.75 42.70 11.94
N LEU A 19 4.91 42.29 12.42
CA LEU A 19 5.32 40.89 12.36
C LEU A 19 4.26 40.12 13.14
N THR A 20 3.23 39.63 12.42
CA THR A 20 2.24 38.74 12.97
C THR A 20 3.05 37.58 13.52
N THR A 21 3.02 37.46 14.85
CA THR A 21 3.51 36.36 15.66
C THR A 21 4.02 35.22 14.82
N THR A 22 5.33 34.95 14.85
CA THR A 22 5.92 33.66 14.46
C THR A 22 5.23 32.60 15.33
N GLN A 23 4.02 32.21 14.95
CA GLN A 23 3.25 31.18 15.64
C GLN A 23 4.05 29.90 15.47
N MET A 24 4.27 29.24 16.61
CA MET A 24 5.01 27.99 16.79
C MET A 24 4.88 26.99 15.62
N GLY A 25 5.91 26.16 15.44
CA GLY A 25 6.05 25.23 14.32
C GLY A 25 4.78 24.45 13.95
N ARG A 26 4.52 24.32 12.65
CA ARG A 26 3.38 23.58 12.09
C ARG A 26 3.71 22.08 11.98
N VAL A 27 2.70 21.22 12.12
CA VAL A 27 2.82 19.75 12.02
C VAL A 27 3.56 19.36 10.74
N ILE A 28 4.70 18.67 10.88
CA ILE A 28 5.56 18.29 9.77
C ILE A 28 4.91 17.22 8.89
N ARG A 29 5.33 17.13 7.62
CA ARG A 29 4.82 16.12 6.67
C ARG A 29 4.90 14.70 7.23
N ALA A 30 5.96 14.36 7.96
CA ALA A 30 6.14 13.03 8.56
C ALA A 30 5.02 12.67 9.55
N GLN A 31 4.65 13.59 10.44
CA GLN A 31 3.56 13.40 11.41
C GLN A 31 2.19 13.30 10.70
N ARG A 32 1.98 14.09 9.64
CA ARG A 32 0.72 14.09 8.87
C ARG A 32 0.44 12.78 8.13
N LYS A 33 1.46 11.97 7.82
CA LYS A 33 1.28 10.68 7.12
C LYS A 33 0.52 9.64 7.94
N GLY A 34 0.63 9.66 9.26
CA GLY A 34 -0.04 8.72 10.16
C GLY A 34 -1.45 9.15 10.59
N ALA A 35 -1.84 10.40 10.33
CA ALA A 35 -3.14 10.92 10.72
C ALA A 35 -4.28 10.26 9.91
N ALA A 36 -5.31 9.78 10.60
CA ALA A 36 -6.53 9.27 9.98
C ALA A 36 -7.21 10.39 9.17
N GLY A 37 -7.61 10.10 7.92
CA GLY A 37 -8.16 11.11 7.02
C GLY A 37 -7.14 12.02 6.34
N SER A 38 -5.83 11.76 6.50
CA SER A 38 -4.80 12.49 5.77
C SER A 38 -4.81 12.19 4.26
N VAL A 39 -4.23 13.10 3.47
CA VAL A 39 -4.02 12.95 2.02
C VAL A 39 -3.13 11.73 1.68
N PHE A 40 -2.40 11.19 2.65
CA PHE A 40 -1.43 10.10 2.46
C PHE A 40 -2.06 8.70 2.54
N LYS A 41 -3.38 8.58 2.38
CA LYS A 41 -4.06 7.28 2.33
C LYS A 41 -3.67 6.50 1.07
N ALA A 42 -3.49 5.18 1.21
CA ALA A 42 -3.23 4.31 0.08
C ALA A 42 -4.43 4.25 -0.87
N HIS A 43 -4.19 4.43 -2.17
CA HIS A 43 -5.19 4.23 -3.22
C HIS A 43 -5.36 2.73 -3.50
N THR A 44 -6.38 2.10 -2.88
CA THR A 44 -6.57 0.64 -2.94
C THR A 44 -7.73 0.16 -3.82
N HIS A 45 -8.48 1.07 -4.45
CA HIS A 45 -9.71 0.73 -5.20
C HIS A 45 -9.48 -0.28 -6.34
N HIS A 46 -8.34 -0.24 -7.04
CA HIS A 46 -8.03 -1.21 -8.10
C HIS A 46 -7.24 -2.44 -7.65
N ARG A 47 -6.92 -2.57 -6.35
CA ARG A 47 -6.18 -3.73 -5.86
C ARG A 47 -7.04 -4.99 -5.98
N LYS A 48 -6.47 -6.03 -6.57
CA LYS A 48 -7.13 -7.31 -6.83
C LYS A 48 -7.34 -8.14 -5.56
N GLY A 49 -6.48 -7.95 -4.56
CA GLY A 49 -6.62 -8.60 -3.26
C GLY A 49 -5.32 -8.67 -2.47
N PRO A 50 -5.37 -9.27 -1.26
CA PRO A 50 -4.18 -9.54 -0.49
C PRO A 50 -3.36 -10.65 -1.17
N ALA A 51 -2.11 -10.35 -1.47
CA ALA A 51 -1.13 -11.35 -1.88
C ALA A 51 -0.59 -12.02 -0.63
N ARG A 52 -1.17 -13.15 -0.27
CA ARG A 52 -0.79 -13.92 0.92
C ARG A 52 -1.00 -15.39 0.65
N PHE A 53 -0.28 -16.20 1.41
CA PHE A 53 -0.56 -17.62 1.40
C PHE A 53 -1.88 -17.93 2.10
N ARG A 54 -2.39 -19.14 1.85
CA ARG A 54 -3.57 -19.62 2.55
C ARG A 54 -3.29 -19.75 4.05
N SER A 55 -4.35 -19.81 4.83
CA SER A 55 -4.23 -20.19 6.23
C SER A 55 -3.68 -21.61 6.34
N LEU A 56 -2.64 -21.77 7.17
CA LEU A 56 -2.02 -23.07 7.44
C LEU A 56 -3.08 -24.03 7.99
N ASP A 57 -3.27 -25.17 7.31
CA ASP A 57 -4.21 -26.21 7.71
C ASP A 57 -3.48 -27.52 8.05
N PHE A 58 -4.22 -28.48 8.60
CA PHE A 58 -3.67 -29.80 8.93
C PHE A 58 -3.10 -30.53 7.70
N GLY A 59 -3.68 -30.28 6.53
CA GLY A 59 -3.26 -30.87 5.26
C GLY A 59 -1.87 -30.42 4.83
N GLU A 60 -1.55 -29.14 5.00
CA GLU A 60 -0.22 -28.58 4.73
C GLU A 60 0.80 -28.93 5.81
N GLN A 61 0.39 -28.99 7.08
CA GLN A 61 1.30 -29.31 8.18
C GLN A 61 1.87 -30.73 8.08
N ASN A 62 1.02 -31.72 7.78
CA ASN A 62 1.40 -33.14 7.77
C ASN A 62 1.61 -33.71 6.36
N GLY A 63 1.09 -33.04 5.34
CA GLY A 63 1.07 -33.51 3.96
C GLY A 63 1.43 -32.42 2.97
N TYR A 64 0.69 -32.40 1.87
CA TYR A 64 0.72 -31.35 0.87
C TYR A 64 -0.67 -31.18 0.25
N LEU A 65 -0.99 -29.97 -0.17
CA LEU A 65 -2.16 -29.65 -0.97
C LEU A 65 -1.72 -29.23 -2.37
N ARG A 66 -2.34 -29.82 -3.39
CA ARG A 66 -2.11 -29.50 -4.79
C ARG A 66 -3.14 -28.48 -5.27
N GLY A 67 -2.67 -27.40 -5.87
CA GLY A 67 -3.50 -26.42 -6.58
C GLY A 67 -3.06 -26.26 -8.01
N VAL A 68 -3.92 -25.64 -8.81
CA VAL A 68 -3.64 -25.30 -10.21
C VAL A 68 -3.57 -23.78 -10.33
N VAL A 69 -2.50 -23.27 -10.93
CA VAL A 69 -2.41 -21.87 -11.36
C VAL A 69 -3.43 -21.67 -12.48
N THR A 70 -4.48 -20.92 -12.20
CA THR A 70 -5.49 -20.58 -13.19
C THR A 70 -5.02 -19.43 -14.08
N ASP A 71 -4.65 -18.31 -13.46
CA ASP A 71 -4.25 -17.09 -14.18
C ASP A 71 -3.09 -16.40 -13.48
N ILE A 72 -2.29 -15.67 -14.26
CA ILE A 72 -1.28 -14.72 -13.75
C ILE A 72 -1.80 -13.31 -14.03
N VAL A 73 -2.03 -12.53 -12.97
CA VAL A 73 -2.74 -11.25 -13.00
C VAL A 73 -1.83 -10.14 -12.51
N ARG A 74 -1.87 -8.99 -13.20
CA ARG A 74 -1.22 -7.76 -12.73
C ARG A 74 -2.07 -7.06 -11.66
N ASP A 75 -1.46 -6.75 -10.52
CA ASP A 75 -2.08 -5.95 -9.45
C ASP A 75 -1.49 -4.52 -9.44
N PRO A 76 -2.30 -3.46 -9.64
CA PRO A 76 -1.79 -2.09 -9.63
C PRO A 76 -1.22 -1.73 -8.25
N GLY A 77 0.00 -1.16 -8.26
CA GLY A 77 0.74 -0.85 -7.04
C GLY A 77 1.62 -1.99 -6.52
N ARG A 78 1.74 -3.10 -7.24
CA ARG A 78 2.77 -4.14 -7.03
C ARG A 78 3.73 -4.21 -8.20
N GLY A 79 5.02 -4.41 -7.91
CA GLY A 79 6.03 -4.72 -8.92
C GLY A 79 5.95 -6.17 -9.41
N ALA A 80 5.61 -7.10 -8.52
CA ALA A 80 5.43 -8.51 -8.85
C ALA A 80 3.97 -8.82 -9.26
N PRO A 81 3.77 -9.72 -10.25
CA PRO A 81 2.43 -10.21 -10.60
C PRO A 81 1.89 -11.18 -9.52
N LEU A 82 0.59 -11.43 -9.58
CA LEU A 82 -0.13 -12.35 -8.69
C LEU A 82 -0.62 -13.59 -9.44
N ALA A 83 -0.46 -14.77 -8.85
CA ALA A 83 -1.01 -16.01 -9.36
C ALA A 83 -2.35 -16.29 -8.69
N ARG A 84 -3.42 -16.41 -9.48
CA ARG A 84 -4.68 -16.99 -9.02
C ARG A 84 -4.53 -18.50 -9.02
N VAL A 85 -4.48 -19.10 -7.84
CA VAL A 85 -4.31 -20.54 -7.70
C VAL A 85 -5.58 -21.13 -7.08
N THR A 86 -6.12 -22.16 -7.73
CA THR A 86 -7.34 -22.83 -7.30
C THR A 86 -6.99 -24.14 -6.59
N PHE A 87 -7.44 -24.25 -5.34
CA PHE A 87 -7.30 -25.42 -4.48
C PHE A 87 -8.65 -26.09 -4.27
N ARG A 88 -8.63 -27.38 -3.99
CA ARG A 88 -9.80 -28.09 -3.47
C ARG A 88 -9.84 -27.94 -1.95
N HIS A 89 -10.99 -27.57 -1.42
CA HIS A 89 -11.17 -27.49 0.02
C HIS A 89 -11.10 -28.91 0.63
N PRO A 90 -10.36 -29.13 1.72
CA PRO A 90 -10.12 -30.47 2.27
C PRO A 90 -11.39 -31.15 2.81
N LEU A 91 -12.28 -30.38 3.43
CA LEU A 91 -13.47 -30.93 4.11
C LEU A 91 -14.80 -30.73 3.38
N ARG A 92 -14.85 -29.89 2.35
CA ARG A 92 -16.11 -29.43 1.74
C ARG A 92 -15.98 -29.49 0.23
N TYR A 93 -17.08 -29.73 -0.47
CA TYR A 93 -17.11 -29.65 -1.93
C TYR A 93 -17.11 -28.18 -2.39
N LYS A 94 -15.93 -27.55 -2.30
CA LYS A 94 -15.70 -26.15 -2.69
C LYS A 94 -14.31 -26.00 -3.29
N LEU A 95 -14.20 -25.10 -4.28
CA LEU A 95 -12.92 -24.64 -4.80
C LEU A 95 -12.51 -23.33 -4.10
N GLN A 96 -11.32 -23.32 -3.50
CA GLN A 96 -10.73 -22.15 -2.87
C GLN A 96 -9.80 -21.46 -3.85
N LYS A 97 -10.13 -20.23 -4.23
CA LYS A 97 -9.30 -19.40 -5.11
C LYS A 97 -8.50 -18.45 -4.23
N GLU A 98 -7.19 -18.58 -4.30
CA GLU A 98 -6.25 -17.82 -3.48
C GLU A 98 -5.26 -17.07 -4.38
N LEU A 99 -4.78 -15.91 -3.91
CA LEU A 99 -3.87 -15.02 -4.64
C LEU A 99 -2.46 -15.14 -4.07
N PHE A 100 -1.59 -15.82 -4.81
CA PHE A 100 -0.19 -15.99 -4.47
C PHE A 100 0.68 -14.92 -5.13
N VAL A 101 1.82 -14.63 -4.52
CA VAL A 101 2.90 -13.93 -5.23
C VAL A 101 3.49 -14.90 -6.25
N VAL A 102 3.66 -14.42 -7.48
CA VAL A 102 4.26 -15.22 -8.55
C VAL A 102 5.75 -15.40 -8.27
N ALA A 103 6.23 -16.64 -8.38
CA ALA A 103 7.64 -16.94 -8.48
C ALA A 103 8.05 -17.02 -9.96
N GLU A 104 9.31 -16.73 -10.24
CA GLU A 104 9.84 -16.73 -11.60
C GLU A 104 9.63 -18.10 -12.27
N GLY A 105 9.26 -18.09 -13.55
CA GLY A 105 8.97 -19.30 -14.31
C GLY A 105 7.62 -19.96 -14.00
N MET A 106 6.76 -19.36 -13.15
CA MET A 106 5.39 -19.86 -13.03
C MET A 106 4.59 -19.62 -14.31
N TYR A 107 3.76 -20.60 -14.68
CA TYR A 107 2.91 -20.53 -15.87
C TYR A 107 1.46 -20.97 -15.55
N SER A 108 0.52 -20.58 -16.41
CA SER A 108 -0.89 -20.98 -16.29
C SER A 108 -1.05 -22.48 -16.55
N GLY A 109 -1.89 -23.14 -15.74
CA GLY A 109 -2.07 -24.59 -15.74
C GLY A 109 -1.05 -25.36 -14.90
N GLN A 110 -0.01 -24.69 -14.37
CA GLN A 110 0.99 -25.35 -13.53
C GLN A 110 0.38 -25.86 -12.22
N TYR A 111 0.82 -27.04 -11.78
CA TYR A 111 0.52 -27.53 -10.44
C TYR A 111 1.46 -26.93 -9.40
N VAL A 112 0.87 -26.39 -8.35
CA VAL A 112 1.58 -25.82 -7.19
C VAL A 112 1.29 -26.71 -5.98
N TYR A 113 2.33 -27.05 -5.24
CA TYR A 113 2.24 -27.91 -4.06
C TYR A 113 2.62 -27.10 -2.83
N CYS A 114 1.69 -26.99 -1.88
CA CYS A 114 1.90 -26.31 -0.61
C CYS A 114 1.92 -27.35 0.52
N GLY A 115 2.85 -27.25 1.46
CA GLY A 115 2.91 -28.12 2.63
C GLY A 115 4.26 -28.83 2.82
N LYS A 116 4.39 -29.50 3.96
CA LYS A 116 5.65 -30.09 4.44
C LYS A 116 6.24 -31.10 3.46
N LYS A 117 5.40 -31.92 2.80
CA LYS A 117 5.81 -33.03 1.92
C LYS A 117 5.80 -32.69 0.42
N GLY A 118 5.60 -31.43 0.03
CA GLY A 118 5.56 -31.03 -1.38
C GLY A 118 6.95 -31.03 -2.05
N LEU A 119 7.10 -31.77 -3.16
CA LEU A 119 8.38 -31.93 -3.89
C LEU A 119 8.46 -31.10 -5.19
N ALA A 120 7.33 -30.85 -5.87
CA ALA A 120 7.29 -30.14 -7.15
C ALA A 120 6.86 -28.68 -6.94
N PHE A 121 7.67 -27.72 -7.40
CA PHE A 121 7.49 -26.26 -7.23
C PHE A 121 6.87 -25.87 -5.88
N LYS A 122 7.68 -26.03 -4.82
CA LYS A 122 7.30 -25.76 -3.45
C LYS A 122 7.28 -24.27 -3.21
N ILE A 123 6.09 -23.72 -3.01
CA ILE A 123 5.95 -22.38 -2.44
C ILE A 123 6.03 -22.58 -0.92
N ASN A 124 7.13 -22.15 -0.31
CA ASN A 124 7.27 -22.16 1.15
C ASN A 124 6.31 -21.11 1.72
N THR A 125 5.18 -21.60 2.23
CA THR A 125 4.31 -20.92 3.20
C THR A 125 5.04 -20.69 4.51
#